data_AF-A0A966JPW8-F1
#
_entry.id   AF-A0A966JPW8-F1
#
_cell.length_a   1.000
_cell.length_b   1.000
_cell.length_c   1.000
_cell.angle_alpha   90.00
_cell.angle_beta   90.00
_cell.angle_gamma   90.00
#
_symmetry.space_group_name_H-M   'P 1'
#
loop_
_entity.id
_entity.type
_entity.pdbx_description
1 polymer ?
#
loop_
_entity_poly.entity_id
_entity_poly.type
_entity_poly.pdbx_seq_one_letter_code
_entity_poly.pdbx_strand_id
1 'polypeptide(L)' 'MDKGSFLENENQMVIDAEMQTIADQLLDDWIQSNLDEGQFWSDYQIASMSDSNYLKGRFNQFYDLKPEDQYYLEWDENV' A
#
# COMPACT_ATOMS: atom_id res chain seq x y z
N MET A 1 -26.94 10.42 25.41
CA MET A 1 -26.81 9.08 24.83
C MET A 1 -26.12 9.26 23.50
N ASP A 2 -24.90 8.73 23.38
CA ASP A 2 -24.27 8.58 22.08
C ASP A 2 -25.07 7.54 21.29
N LYS A 3 -25.34 7.80 20.00
CA LYS A 3 -26.31 7.03 19.20
C LYS A 3 -25.71 5.76 18.57
N GLY A 4 -24.44 5.45 18.84
CA GLY A 4 -23.73 4.35 18.18
C GLY A 4 -23.57 4.61 16.67
N SER A 5 -22.95 3.67 15.97
CA SER A 5 -22.89 3.68 14.51
C SER A 5 -24.20 3.14 13.92
N PHE A 6 -24.67 3.73 12.82
CA PHE A 6 -25.83 3.17 12.09
C PHE A 6 -25.55 1.75 11.57
N LEU A 7 -24.27 1.43 11.32
CA LEU A 7 -23.80 0.13 10.86
C LEU A 7 -24.06 -1.00 11.87
N GLU A 8 -24.24 -0.69 13.15
CA GLU A 8 -24.45 -1.70 14.21
C GLU A 8 -25.71 -2.55 13.99
N ASN A 9 -26.67 -2.07 13.20
CA ASN A 9 -27.93 -2.76 12.93
C ASN A 9 -28.05 -3.27 11.49
N GLU A 10 -26.99 -3.15 10.68
CA GLU A 10 -27.00 -3.50 9.27
C GLU A 10 -26.43 -4.91 9.01
N ASN A 11 -26.67 -5.44 7.81
CA ASN A 11 -26.18 -6.75 7.42
C ASN A 11 -24.64 -6.73 7.24
N GLN A 12 -23.91 -7.51 8.05
CA GLN A 12 -22.45 -7.54 8.00
C GLN A 12 -21.87 -7.90 6.63
N MET A 13 -22.51 -8.78 5.87
CA MET A 13 -22.06 -9.14 4.53
C MET A 13 -22.17 -7.96 3.54
N VAL A 14 -23.18 -7.11 3.72
CA VAL A 14 -23.30 -5.86 2.95
C VAL A 14 -22.22 -4.88 3.38
N ILE A 15 -21.98 -4.72 4.67
CA ILE A 15 -20.92 -3.85 5.19
C ILE A 15 -19.57 -4.28 4.63
N ASP A 16 -19.22 -5.56 4.72
CA ASP A 16 -17.93 -6.07 4.26
C ASP A 16 -17.75 -5.86 2.74
N ALA A 17 -18.81 -6.04 1.94
CA ALA A 17 -18.76 -5.80 0.50
C ALA A 17 -18.55 -4.32 0.14
N GLU A 18 -19.24 -3.41 0.84
CA GLU A 18 -19.07 -1.96 0.62
C GLU A 18 -17.70 -1.49 1.13
N MET A 19 -17.20 -2.03 2.25
CA MET A 19 -15.86 -1.73 2.77
C MET A 19 -14.77 -2.20 1.81
N GLN A 20 -14.93 -3.37 1.18
CA GLN A 20 -14.01 -3.83 0.13
C GLN A 20 -14.05 -2.91 -1.09
N THR A 21 -15.24 -2.51 -1.55
CA THR A 21 -15.40 -1.58 -2.67
C THR A 21 -14.72 -0.24 -2.40
N ILE A 22 -14.85 0.29 -1.18
CA ILE A 22 -14.19 1.51 -0.75
C ILE A 22 -12.67 1.32 -0.71
N ALA A 23 -12.19 0.19 -0.18
CA ALA A 23 -10.76 -0.12 -0.10
C ALA A 23 -10.12 -0.20 -1.50
N ASP A 24 -10.81 -0.84 -2.46
CA ASP A 24 -10.33 -0.96 -3.84
C ASP A 24 -10.19 0.41 -4.50
N GLN A 25 -11.20 1.28 -4.38
CA GLN A 25 -11.14 2.64 -4.93
C GLN A 25 -10.03 3.47 -4.29
N LEU A 26 -9.86 3.39 -2.97
CA LEU A 26 -8.81 4.12 -2.26
C LEU A 26 -7.41 3.65 -2.67
N LEU A 27 -7.24 2.34 -2.94
CA LEU A 27 -5.97 1.81 -3.44
C LEU A 27 -5.67 2.33 -4.85
N ASP A 28 -6.65 2.30 -5.75
CA ASP A 28 -6.50 2.80 -7.11
C ASP A 28 -6.15 4.29 -7.13
N ASP A 29 -6.87 5.10 -6.34
CA ASP A 29 -6.61 6.53 -6.22
C ASP A 29 -5.21 6.81 -5.66
N TRP A 30 -4.81 6.05 -4.64
CA TRP A 30 -3.47 6.16 -4.05
C TRP A 30 -2.38 5.81 -5.07
N ILE A 31 -2.52 4.71 -5.82
CA ILE A 31 -1.58 4.33 -6.90
C ILE A 31 -1.49 5.43 -7.95
N GLN A 32 -2.63 5.95 -8.41
CA GLN A 32 -2.67 6.98 -9.43
C GLN A 32 -2.00 8.28 -8.96
N SER A 33 -2.27 8.71 -7.72
CA SER A 33 -1.62 9.90 -7.16
C SER A 33 -0.09 9.77 -7.10
N ASN A 34 0.43 8.57 -6.85
CA ASN A 34 1.87 8.33 -6.87
C ASN A 34 2.43 8.25 -8.29
N LEU A 35 1.66 7.76 -9.26
CA LEU A 35 2.04 7.75 -10.67
C LEU A 35 2.12 9.17 -11.26
N ASP A 36 1.37 10.13 -10.71
CA ASP A 36 1.47 11.54 -11.11
C ASP A 36 2.86 12.14 -10.80
N GLU A 37 3.54 11.67 -9.75
CA GLU A 37 4.94 12.00 -9.43
C GLU A 37 5.94 11.18 -10.28
N GLY A 38 5.50 10.04 -10.81
CA GLY A 38 6.23 9.20 -11.76
C GLY A 38 6.37 7.74 -11.34
N GLN A 39 6.73 6.89 -12.31
CA GLN A 39 6.81 5.43 -12.11
C GLN A 39 7.73 5.02 -10.96
N PHE A 40 8.92 5.64 -10.87
CA PHE A 40 9.88 5.34 -9.79
C PHE A 40 9.27 5.57 -8.41
N TRP A 41 8.57 6.70 -8.23
CA TRP A 41 7.95 7.05 -6.95
C TRP A 41 6.80 6.10 -6.61
N SER A 42 5.97 5.76 -7.60
CA SER A 42 4.90 4.76 -7.43
C SER A 42 5.45 3.40 -6.98
N ASP A 43 6.49 2.89 -7.65
CA ASP A 43 7.12 1.62 -7.28
C ASP A 43 7.74 1.67 -5.88
N TYR A 44 8.39 2.79 -5.53
CA TYR A 44 8.97 3.01 -4.20
C TYR A 44 7.89 2.98 -3.11
N GLN A 45 6.78 3.67 -3.32
CA GLN A 45 5.67 3.71 -2.38
C GLN A 45 5.08 2.30 -2.17
N ILE A 46 4.86 1.54 -3.24
CA ILE A 46 4.39 0.15 -3.15
C ILE A 46 5.37 -0.72 -2.34
N ALA A 47 6.67 -0.65 -2.66
CA ALA A 47 7.68 -1.47 -1.99
C ALA A 47 7.87 -1.08 -0.51
N SER A 48 7.88 0.22 -0.21
CA SER A 48 8.08 0.75 1.15
C SER A 48 6.92 0.45 2.09
N MET A 49 5.68 0.52 1.59
CA MET A 49 4.47 0.21 2.36
C MET A 49 4.18 -1.28 2.47
N SER A 50 4.89 -2.13 1.72
CA SER A 50 4.74 -3.58 1.80
C SER A 50 5.48 -4.14 3.02
N ASP A 51 4.89 -5.12 3.69
CA ASP A 51 5.61 -5.95 4.67
C ASP A 51 6.51 -7.02 4.01
N SER A 52 6.46 -7.15 2.68
CA SER A 52 7.25 -8.14 1.94
C SER A 52 8.71 -7.72 1.81
N ASN A 53 9.61 -8.40 2.53
CA ASN A 53 11.07 -8.27 2.34
C ASN A 53 11.50 -8.56 0.90
N TYR A 54 10.86 -9.54 0.26
CA TYR A 54 11.09 -9.85 -1.15
C TYR A 54 10.85 -8.66 -2.06
N LEU A 55 9.73 -7.93 -1.91
CA LEU A 55 9.42 -6.79 -2.76
C LEU A 55 10.37 -5.62 -2.53
N LYS A 56 10.77 -5.36 -1.28
CA LYS A 56 11.79 -4.35 -0.95
C LYS A 56 13.12 -4.63 -1.64
N GLY A 57 13.61 -5.87 -1.54
CA GLY A 57 14.84 -6.29 -2.21
C GLY A 57 14.76 -6.19 -3.73
N ARG A 58 13.63 -6.62 -4.32
CA ARG A 58 13.40 -6.53 -5.76
C ARG A 58 13.36 -5.10 -6.27
N PHE A 59 12.77 -4.17 -5.52
CA PHE A 59 12.77 -2.74 -5.85
C PHE A 59 14.21 -2.19 -5.92
N ASN A 60 15.01 -2.43 -4.88
CA ASN A 60 16.40 -1.97 -4.87
C ASN A 60 17.21 -2.54 -6.04
N GLN A 61 17.05 -3.83 -6.33
CA GLN A 61 17.74 -4.49 -7.46
C GLN A 61 17.31 -3.93 -8.82
N PHE A 62 16.02 -3.63 -9.00
CA PHE A 62 15.50 -3.11 -10.26
C PHE A 62 16.03 -1.71 -10.58
N TYR A 63 16.18 -0.86 -9.56
CA TYR A 63 16.68 0.50 -9.68
C TYR A 63 18.18 0.67 -9.37
N ASP A 64 18.91 -0.43 -9.18
CA ASP A 64 20.35 -0.48 -8.83
C ASP A 64 20.70 0.40 -7.61
N LEU A 65 19.83 0.40 -6.60
CA LEU A 65 19.98 1.20 -5.39
C LEU A 65 20.97 0.55 -4.42
N LYS A 66 21.79 1.37 -3.80
CA LYS A 66 22.77 1.02 -2.78
C LYS A 66 22.32 1.52 -1.41
N PRO A 67 22.83 0.95 -0.30
CA PRO A 67 22.44 1.35 1.05
C PRO A 67 22.59 2.85 1.36
N GLU A 68 23.49 3.55 0.67
CA GLU A 68 23.69 5.00 0.78
C GLU A 68 22.66 5.85 0.02
N ASP A 69 21.89 5.26 -0.90
CA ASP A 69 20.92 5.99 -1.71
C ASP A 69 19.67 6.33 -0.90
N GLN A 70 19.12 7.53 -1.13
CA GLN A 70 17.98 8.08 -0.39
C GLN A 70 16.75 7.14 -0.35
N TYR A 71 16.51 6.41 -1.43
CA TYR A 71 15.32 5.57 -1.59
C TYR A 71 15.60 4.08 -1.39
N TYR A 72 16.79 3.72 -0.91
CA TYR A 72 17.10 2.34 -0.58
C TYR A 72 16.19 1.85 0.55
N LEU A 73 15.61 0.67 0.36
CA LEU A 73 14.77 0.02 1.37
C LEU A 73 15.55 -1.09 2.06
N GLU A 74 15.68 -1.04 3.38
CA GLU A 74 16.27 -2.14 4.14
C GLU A 74 15.45 -3.42 3.92
N TRP A 75 16.15 -4.52 3.63
CA TRP A 75 15.57 -5.84 3.37
C TRP A 75 16.54 -6.92 3.84
N ASP A 76 16.00 -8.06 4.29
CA ASP A 76 16.78 -9.25 4.63
C ASP A 76 16.46 -10.35 3.63
N GLU A 77 17.48 -10.77 2.86
CA GLU A 77 17.38 -11.85 1.86
C GLU A 77 17.05 -13.21 2.50
N ASN A 78 17.25 -13.36 3.81
CA ASN A 78 17.10 -14.63 4.53
C ASN A 78 15.74 -14.80 5.23
N VAL A 79 14.81 -13.83 5.06
CA VAL A 79 13.46 -13.83 5.67
C VAL A 79 12.38 -13.94 4.60
#